data_AF-A0A511HT00-F1
#
_entry.id   AF-A0A511HT00-F1
#
_cell.length_a   1.000
_cell.length_b   1.000
_cell.length_c   1.000
_cell.angle_alpha   90.00
_cell.angle_beta   90.00
_cell.angle_gamma   90.00
#
_symmetry.space_group_name_H-M   'P 1'
#
loop_
_entity.id
_entity.type
_entity.pdbx_description
1 polymer ?
#
loop_
_entity_poly.entity_id
_entity_poly.type
_entity_poly.pdbx_seq_one_letter_code
_entity_poly.pdbx_strand_id
1 'polypeptide(L)'
;MPKSHRLRELQSFHHPKQGLSGRALPAQLLESEFRAAIRAEVAGPVAALTAALSRIARRLSGEPQPVQAMRTASPARPTETSQPVRAKPPPAAAPTARACAVIGCKRPHRSQGYCAAHYQKRRLMMATGRLHASWVEDAAPHSIPEVILPRGRRPKADAAPATPAPTAPPSPRMWVRKKGAAGVDGASGQGAPTPAGQPPLASERERATATAQRWASEFRSRTRRA
;
A
#
# COMPACT_ATOMS: atom_id res chain seq x y z
N MET A 1 37.31 -39.03 -9.34
CA MET A 1 38.23 -37.92 -9.69
C MET A 1 38.15 -36.85 -8.61
N PRO A 2 39.30 -36.35 -8.11
CA PRO A 2 39.39 -35.63 -6.84
C PRO A 2 39.08 -34.13 -6.94
N LYS A 3 38.79 -33.59 -5.75
CA LYS A 3 38.25 -32.28 -5.39
C LYS A 3 39.26 -31.14 -5.60
N SER A 4 38.88 -30.09 -6.31
CA SER A 4 39.66 -28.83 -6.39
C SER A 4 39.25 -27.88 -5.27
N HIS A 5 40.01 -27.91 -4.17
CA HIS A 5 40.00 -26.90 -3.13
C HIS A 5 40.55 -25.58 -3.70
N ARG A 6 39.68 -24.57 -3.90
CA ARG A 6 40.11 -23.19 -4.16
C ARG A 6 40.50 -22.55 -2.83
N LEU A 7 41.81 -22.43 -2.61
CA LEU A 7 42.40 -21.65 -1.53
C LEU A 7 41.94 -20.19 -1.65
N ARG A 8 41.45 -19.68 -0.53
CA ARG A 8 40.89 -18.35 -0.32
C ARG A 8 42.07 -17.43 0.02
N GLU A 9 42.44 -16.58 -0.92
CA GLU A 9 43.49 -15.58 -0.78
C GLU A 9 43.04 -14.51 0.23
N LEU A 10 43.67 -14.51 1.40
CA LEU A 10 43.48 -13.51 2.44
C LEU A 10 44.19 -12.22 1.99
N GLN A 11 43.46 -11.34 1.32
CA GLN A 11 43.88 -9.95 1.13
C GLN A 11 43.89 -9.24 2.48
N SER A 12 45.11 -9.06 3.01
CA SER A 12 45.42 -8.17 4.12
C SER A 12 45.03 -6.73 3.79
N PHE A 13 43.84 -6.32 4.20
CA PHE A 13 43.46 -4.91 4.24
C PHE A 13 44.20 -4.22 5.39
N HIS A 14 45.29 -3.52 5.05
CA HIS A 14 45.89 -2.54 5.92
C HIS A 14 44.92 -1.38 6.14
N HIS A 15 44.28 -1.34 7.32
CA HIS A 15 43.59 -0.14 7.77
C HIS A 15 44.60 0.90 8.28
N PRO A 16 44.58 2.14 7.79
CA PRO A 16 45.34 3.21 8.39
C PRO A 16 44.75 3.52 9.77
N LYS A 17 45.53 3.26 10.83
CA LYS A 17 45.27 3.75 12.18
C LYS A 17 45.39 5.27 12.17
N GLN A 18 44.29 5.97 11.95
CA GLN A 18 44.22 7.40 12.25
C GLN A 18 44.18 7.55 13.77
N GLY A 19 45.30 8.03 14.33
CA GLY A 19 45.40 8.40 15.74
C GLY A 19 44.49 9.59 16.03
N LEU A 20 43.39 9.33 16.72
CA LEU A 20 42.54 10.35 17.31
C LEU A 20 43.22 10.92 18.55
N SER A 21 44.11 11.89 18.34
CA SER A 21 44.59 12.77 19.40
C SER A 21 43.40 13.60 19.90
N GLY A 22 42.95 13.31 21.12
CA GLY A 22 41.77 13.88 21.76
C GLY A 22 41.90 15.38 22.06
N ARG A 23 41.68 16.21 21.05
CA ARG A 23 41.36 17.62 21.23
C ARG A 23 39.84 17.70 21.42
N ALA A 24 39.39 18.05 22.62
CA ALA A 24 37.97 18.25 22.90
C ALA A 24 37.42 19.29 21.91
N LEU A 25 36.71 18.83 20.89
CA LEU A 25 36.06 19.70 19.92
C LEU A 25 34.96 20.47 20.67
N PRO A 26 34.82 21.79 20.45
CA PRO A 26 33.74 22.55 21.07
C PRO A 26 32.41 21.91 20.65
N ALA A 27 31.47 21.75 21.58
CA ALA A 27 30.19 21.06 21.36
C ALA A 27 29.43 21.58 20.11
N GLN A 28 29.65 22.85 19.74
CA GLN A 28 29.09 23.46 18.54
C GLN A 28 29.59 22.83 17.23
N LEU A 29 30.84 22.36 17.18
CA LEU A 29 31.37 21.71 15.99
C LEU A 29 30.70 20.34 15.79
N LEU A 30 30.54 19.56 16.86
CA LEU A 30 29.87 18.27 16.81
C LEU A 30 28.41 18.39 16.36
N GLU A 31 27.68 19.38 16.89
CA GLU A 31 26.31 19.67 16.46
C GLU A 31 26.25 20.09 14.97
N SER A 32 27.22 20.87 14.50
CA SER A 32 27.28 21.29 13.10
C SER A 32 27.56 20.12 12.13
N GLU A 33 28.48 19.22 12.50
CA GLU A 33 28.80 18.00 11.76
C GLU A 33 27.60 17.05 11.72
N PHE A 34 26.92 16.88 12.86
CA PHE A 34 25.72 16.06 12.95
C PHE A 34 24.59 16.59 12.05
N ARG A 35 24.33 17.90 12.06
CA ARG A 35 23.35 18.53 11.16
C ARG A 35 23.74 18.42 9.69
N ALA A 36 25.03 18.50 9.38
CA ALA A 36 25.52 18.29 8.02
C ALA A 36 25.26 16.84 7.56
N ALA A 37 25.56 15.85 8.40
CA ALA A 37 25.29 14.44 8.13
C ALA A 37 23.79 14.17 7.90
N ILE A 38 22.90 14.67 8.77
CA ILE A 38 21.45 14.54 8.58
C ILE A 38 21.01 15.17 7.25
N ARG A 39 21.47 16.38 6.93
CA ARG A 39 21.11 17.03 5.67
C ARG A 39 21.57 16.23 4.47
N ALA A 40 22.77 15.63 4.51
CA ALA A 40 23.27 14.81 3.42
C ALA A 40 22.39 13.57 3.16
N GLU A 41 22.01 12.86 4.23
CA GLU A 41 21.14 11.67 4.13
C GLU A 41 19.72 12.01 3.68
N VAL A 42 19.17 13.14 4.15
CA VAL A 42 17.79 13.53 3.88
C VAL A 42 17.64 14.26 2.53
N ALA A 43 18.70 14.90 2.03
CA ALA A 43 18.66 15.68 0.79
C ALA A 43 18.24 14.84 -0.43
N GLY A 44 18.73 13.61 -0.55
CA GLY A 44 18.38 12.72 -1.66
C GLY A 44 16.89 12.37 -1.71
N PRO A 45 16.33 11.77 -0.65
CA PRO A 45 14.90 11.46 -0.56
C PRO A 45 13.99 12.67 -0.73
N VAL A 46 14.34 13.81 -0.10
CA VAL A 46 13.56 15.05 -0.21
C VAL A 46 13.62 15.64 -1.61
N ALA A 47 14.78 15.61 -2.28
CA ALA A 47 14.90 16.06 -3.67
C ALA A 47 14.06 15.19 -4.62
N ALA A 48 14.06 13.88 -4.44
CA ALA A 48 13.26 12.96 -5.24
C ALA A 48 11.74 13.18 -5.06
N LEU A 49 11.30 13.38 -3.81
CA LEU A 49 9.91 13.69 -3.48
C LEU A 49 9.50 15.04 -4.07
N THR A 50 10.32 16.08 -3.90
CA THR A 50 10.09 17.42 -4.45
C THR A 50 9.95 17.36 -5.97
N ALA A 51 10.85 16.65 -6.67
CA ALA A 51 10.77 16.47 -8.12
C ALA A 51 9.51 15.69 -8.56
N ALA A 52 9.04 14.73 -7.77
CA ALA A 52 7.78 14.02 -8.03
C ALA A 52 6.57 14.95 -7.88
N LEU A 53 6.50 15.73 -6.80
CA LEU A 53 5.43 16.70 -6.57
C LEU A 53 5.39 17.77 -7.65
N SER A 54 6.54 18.31 -8.09
CA SER A 54 6.59 19.27 -9.21
C SER A 54 6.08 18.67 -10.52
N ARG A 55 6.32 17.38 -10.79
CA ARG A 55 5.76 16.70 -11.98
C ARG A 55 4.24 16.58 -11.91
N ILE A 56 3.69 16.32 -10.72
CA ILE A 56 2.23 16.26 -10.52
C ILE A 56 1.63 17.66 -10.67
N ALA A 57 2.23 18.68 -10.06
CA ALA A 57 1.78 20.06 -10.16
C ALA A 57 1.70 20.53 -11.63
N ARG A 58 2.75 20.29 -12.44
CA ARG A 58 2.73 20.63 -13.88
C ARG A 58 1.60 19.94 -14.65
N ARG A 59 1.32 18.67 -14.35
CA ARG A 59 0.21 17.93 -14.98
C ARG A 59 -1.15 18.53 -14.63
N LEU A 60 -1.33 18.99 -13.39
CA LEU A 60 -2.57 19.61 -12.95
C LEU A 60 -2.75 21.01 -13.52
N SER A 61 -1.66 21.77 -13.69
CA SER A 61 -1.68 23.10 -14.30
C SER A 61 -1.89 23.08 -15.82
N GLY A 62 -2.00 21.91 -16.46
CA GLY A 62 -2.13 21.80 -17.91
C GLY A 62 -0.89 22.28 -18.67
N GLU A 63 0.24 22.45 -17.99
CA GLU A 63 1.48 22.85 -18.64
C GLU A 63 1.92 21.72 -19.59
N PRO A 64 2.08 22.00 -20.89
CA PRO A 64 2.58 21.02 -21.82
C PRO A 64 3.96 20.58 -21.32
N GLN A 65 4.10 19.29 -21.02
CA GLN A 65 5.42 18.73 -20.70
C GLN A 65 6.38 19.17 -21.81
N PRO A 66 7.59 19.66 -21.47
CA PRO A 66 8.62 19.84 -22.47
C PRO A 66 8.85 18.47 -23.06
N VAL A 67 8.26 18.23 -24.23
CA VAL A 67 8.65 17.17 -25.13
C VAL A 67 10.12 17.47 -25.33
N GLN A 68 10.98 16.71 -24.65
CA GLN A 68 12.40 16.75 -24.94
C GLN A 68 12.46 16.46 -26.42
N ALA A 69 12.69 17.51 -27.22
CA ALA A 69 12.89 17.41 -28.64
C ALA A 69 13.99 16.38 -28.77
N MET A 70 13.59 15.16 -29.15
CA MET A 70 14.50 14.08 -29.43
C MET A 70 15.45 14.67 -30.46
N ARG A 71 16.68 14.92 -30.02
CA ARG A 71 17.74 15.45 -30.86
C ARG A 71 17.87 14.46 -32.02
N THR A 72 17.33 14.86 -33.16
CA THR A 72 17.61 14.29 -34.47
C THR A 72 19.05 14.61 -34.80
N ALA A 73 19.97 13.77 -34.33
CA ALA A 73 21.33 13.66 -34.83
C ALA A 73 21.89 12.31 -34.37
N SER A 74 21.35 11.22 -34.93
CA SER A 74 22.12 9.99 -35.02
C SER A 74 23.25 10.23 -36.03
N PRO A 75 24.53 10.13 -35.67
CA PRO A 75 25.58 10.02 -36.67
C PRO A 75 25.34 8.72 -37.45
N ALA A 76 25.46 8.82 -38.78
CA ALA A 76 25.29 7.75 -39.73
C ALA A 76 26.02 6.48 -39.25
N ARG A 77 25.25 5.45 -38.95
CA ARG A 77 25.74 4.10 -38.73
C ARG A 77 25.90 3.45 -40.11
N PRO A 78 27.07 2.88 -40.44
CA PRO A 78 27.29 2.26 -41.74
C PRO A 78 26.28 1.13 -41.98
N THR A 79 25.78 1.11 -43.20
CA THR A 79 24.98 0.06 -43.81
C THR A 79 25.73 -1.28 -43.82
N GLU A 80 24.94 -2.36 -43.76
CA GLU A 80 25.31 -3.71 -44.17
C GLU A 80 26.37 -4.47 -43.34
N THR A 81 25.86 -5.19 -42.34
CA THR A 81 26.10 -6.64 -42.33
C THR A 81 24.80 -7.30 -41.90
N SER A 82 24.14 -7.88 -42.88
CA SER A 82 23.00 -8.78 -42.78
C SER A 82 23.34 -9.91 -41.81
N GLN A 83 23.05 -9.70 -40.53
CA GLN A 83 23.06 -10.81 -39.58
C GLN A 83 21.91 -11.73 -39.98
N PRO A 84 22.17 -13.02 -40.24
CA PRO A 84 21.09 -13.96 -40.46
C PRO A 84 20.22 -13.92 -39.20
N VAL A 85 18.93 -13.66 -39.40
CA VAL A 85 17.87 -13.85 -38.40
C VAL A 85 18.15 -15.19 -37.75
N ARG A 86 18.70 -15.14 -36.52
CA ARG A 86 19.01 -16.33 -35.75
C ARG A 86 17.66 -16.95 -35.48
N ALA A 87 17.27 -17.92 -36.31
CA ALA A 87 16.05 -18.67 -36.20
C ALA A 87 15.94 -19.06 -34.73
N LYS A 88 14.86 -18.58 -34.10
CA LYS A 88 14.51 -18.95 -32.73
C LYS A 88 14.73 -20.46 -32.65
N PRO A 89 15.67 -20.96 -31.82
CA PRO A 89 15.96 -22.38 -31.81
C PRO A 89 14.63 -23.11 -31.60
N PRO A 90 14.34 -24.17 -32.39
CA PRO A 90 13.15 -24.96 -32.16
C PRO A 90 13.14 -25.35 -30.68
N PRO A 91 12.00 -25.22 -29.98
CA PRO A 91 11.96 -25.47 -28.54
C PRO A 91 12.50 -26.88 -28.31
N ALA A 92 13.69 -26.96 -27.71
CA ALA A 92 14.29 -28.20 -27.29
C ALA A 92 13.23 -28.96 -26.49
N ALA A 93 12.99 -30.21 -26.91
CA ALA A 93 11.98 -31.15 -26.43
C ALA A 93 11.32 -30.69 -25.13
N ALA A 94 10.07 -30.22 -25.26
CA ALA A 94 9.31 -29.60 -24.18
C ALA A 94 9.45 -30.43 -22.90
N PRO A 95 10.01 -29.88 -21.79
CA PRO A 95 9.84 -30.53 -20.51
C PRO A 95 8.34 -30.67 -20.33
N THR A 96 7.87 -31.90 -20.10
CA THR A 96 6.46 -32.23 -19.85
C THR A 96 5.86 -31.11 -19.03
N ALA A 97 5.02 -30.30 -19.69
CA ALA A 97 4.70 -28.97 -19.18
C ALA A 97 3.90 -29.16 -17.90
N ARG A 98 4.58 -29.19 -16.75
CA ARG A 98 3.94 -29.54 -15.48
C ARG A 98 2.84 -28.51 -15.26
N ALA A 99 1.66 -28.98 -14.88
CA ALA A 99 0.55 -28.10 -14.63
C ALA A 99 0.88 -27.16 -13.46
N CYS A 100 0.22 -26.01 -13.41
CA CYS A 100 0.38 -25.06 -12.32
C CYS A 100 0.04 -25.72 -10.97
N ALA A 101 0.77 -25.33 -9.93
CA ALA A 101 0.52 -25.78 -8.56
C ALA A 101 -0.86 -25.41 -8.00
N VAL A 102 -1.54 -24.42 -8.59
CA VAL A 102 -2.86 -23.98 -8.12
C VAL A 102 -3.95 -24.96 -8.58
N ILE A 103 -4.80 -25.37 -7.65
CA ILE A 103 -5.96 -26.24 -7.87
C ILE A 103 -6.84 -25.62 -8.97
N GLY A 104 -7.19 -26.41 -9.99
CA GLY A 104 -8.02 -25.96 -11.12
C GLY A 104 -7.29 -25.20 -12.23
N CYS A 105 -6.00 -24.86 -12.08
CA CYS A 105 -5.25 -24.14 -13.10
C CYS A 105 -4.53 -25.07 -14.10
N LYS A 106 -5.07 -25.22 -15.31
CA LYS A 106 -4.50 -26.05 -16.39
C LYS A 106 -3.36 -25.40 -17.18
N ARG A 107 -2.87 -24.23 -16.76
CA ARG A 107 -1.83 -23.48 -17.49
C ARG A 107 -0.45 -24.11 -17.22
N PRO A 108 0.46 -24.10 -18.20
CA PRO A 108 1.81 -24.63 -18.01
C PRO A 108 2.57 -23.79 -16.98
N HIS A 109 3.29 -24.45 -16.07
CA HIS A 109 4.20 -23.77 -15.16
C HIS A 109 5.36 -23.14 -15.94
N ARG A 110 5.85 -21.99 -15.45
CA ARG A 110 7.01 -21.28 -16.00
C ARG A 110 8.19 -21.33 -15.02
N SER A 111 7.92 -21.01 -13.76
CA SER A 111 8.92 -20.92 -12.69
C SER A 111 8.30 -21.24 -11.33
N GLN A 112 9.06 -21.88 -10.44
CA GLN A 112 8.67 -22.20 -9.06
C GLN A 112 7.37 -23.02 -8.92
N GLY A 113 7.00 -23.81 -9.94
CA GLY A 113 5.75 -24.57 -9.96
C GLY A 113 4.49 -23.76 -10.33
N TYR A 114 4.59 -22.46 -10.63
CA TYR A 114 3.44 -21.60 -10.96
C TYR A 114 3.40 -21.18 -12.43
N CYS A 115 2.19 -20.94 -12.95
CA CYS A 115 2.01 -20.25 -14.24
C CYS A 115 2.33 -18.75 -14.09
N ALA A 116 2.52 -18.04 -15.21
CA ALA A 116 2.91 -16.61 -15.18
C ALA A 116 1.97 -15.72 -14.34
N ALA A 117 0.66 -15.97 -14.41
CA ALA A 117 -0.33 -15.20 -13.64
C ALA A 117 -0.23 -15.47 -12.13
N HIS A 118 -0.10 -16.74 -11.73
CA HIS A 118 0.04 -17.11 -10.33
C HIS A 118 1.39 -16.72 -9.75
N TYR A 119 2.47 -16.78 -10.54
CA TYR A 119 3.77 -16.27 -10.13
C TYR A 119 3.74 -14.77 -9.83
N GLN A 120 3.07 -13.98 -10.66
CA GLN A 120 2.91 -12.54 -10.41
C GLN A 120 2.08 -12.27 -9.14
N LYS A 121 0.99 -13.01 -8.92
CA LYS A 121 0.18 -12.93 -7.69
C LYS A 121 1.00 -13.29 -6.46
N ARG A 122 1.81 -14.36 -6.52
CA ARG A 122 2.75 -14.77 -5.46
C ARG A 122 3.69 -13.62 -5.10
N ARG A 123 4.37 -13.04 -6.09
CA ARG A 123 5.34 -11.95 -5.90
C ARG A 123 4.70 -10.73 -5.23
N LEU A 124 3.49 -10.36 -5.63
CA LEU A 124 2.74 -9.26 -5.01
C LEU A 124 2.35 -9.59 -3.56
N MET A 125 1.93 -10.82 -3.29
CA MET A 125 1.59 -11.27 -1.93
C MET A 125 2.82 -11.35 -1.01
N MET A 126 3.98 -11.76 -1.54
CA MET A 126 5.26 -11.71 -0.83
C MET A 126 5.67 -10.28 -0.50
N ALA A 127 5.61 -9.38 -1.47
CA ALA A 127 5.97 -7.96 -1.27
C ALA A 127 5.07 -7.26 -0.24
N THR A 128 3.81 -7.69 -0.11
CA THR A 128 2.85 -7.14 0.85
C THR A 128 2.85 -7.86 2.21
N GLY A 129 3.62 -8.94 2.37
CA GLY A 129 3.66 -9.76 3.58
C GLY A 129 2.36 -10.52 3.87
N ARG A 130 1.45 -10.64 2.88
CA ARG A 130 0.15 -11.32 3.02
C ARG A 130 0.14 -12.70 2.37
N LEU A 131 1.31 -13.29 2.16
CA LEU A 131 1.41 -14.60 1.53
C LEU A 131 0.79 -15.66 2.44
N HIS A 132 -0.10 -16.48 1.87
CA HIS A 132 -0.68 -17.60 2.60
C HIS A 132 0.35 -18.72 2.78
N ALA A 133 0.34 -19.41 3.92
CA ALA A 133 1.32 -20.44 4.28
C ALA A 133 1.43 -21.60 3.26
N SER A 134 0.35 -21.88 2.52
CA SER A 134 0.34 -22.91 1.48
C SER A 134 1.10 -22.55 0.20
N TRP A 135 1.51 -21.29 0.01
CA TRP A 135 2.22 -20.83 -1.19
C TRP A 135 3.74 -21.07 -1.07
N VAL A 136 4.13 -22.34 -1.14
CA VAL A 136 5.53 -22.78 -1.08
C VAL A 136 6.19 -22.68 -2.46
N GLU A 137 7.51 -22.57 -2.50
CA GLU A 137 8.30 -22.69 -3.74
C GLU A 137 8.29 -24.15 -4.22
N ASP A 138 8.23 -24.35 -5.54
CA ASP A 138 8.24 -25.68 -6.17
C ASP A 138 7.12 -26.62 -5.73
N ALA A 139 5.95 -26.05 -5.44
CA ALA A 139 4.77 -26.81 -5.05
C ALA A 139 4.31 -27.79 -6.15
N ALA A 140 3.79 -28.94 -5.71
CA ALA A 140 3.28 -29.96 -6.61
C ALA A 140 2.10 -29.44 -7.45
N PRO A 141 1.92 -29.92 -8.69
CA PRO A 141 0.78 -29.56 -9.53
C PRO A 141 -0.55 -29.75 -8.77
N HIS A 142 -1.45 -28.76 -8.85
CA HIS A 142 -2.77 -28.79 -8.21
C HIS A 142 -2.80 -29.07 -6.69
N SER A 143 -1.77 -28.66 -5.94
CA SER A 143 -1.74 -28.81 -4.48
C SER A 143 -2.19 -27.56 -3.71
N ILE A 144 -2.15 -26.38 -4.34
CA ILE A 144 -2.35 -25.10 -3.65
C ILE A 144 -3.76 -24.56 -3.91
N PRO A 145 -4.53 -24.21 -2.85
CA PRO A 145 -5.81 -23.54 -3.02
C PRO A 145 -5.65 -22.12 -3.57
N GLU A 146 -6.52 -21.74 -4.52
CA GLU A 146 -6.58 -20.36 -4.98
C GLU A 146 -7.15 -19.48 -3.86
N VAL A 147 -6.26 -18.76 -3.17
CA VAL A 147 -6.66 -17.79 -2.15
C VAL A 147 -7.27 -16.59 -2.84
N ILE A 148 -8.60 -16.52 -2.82
CA ILE A 148 -9.36 -15.31 -3.16
C ILE A 148 -9.22 -14.40 -1.94
N LEU A 149 -8.27 -13.45 -1.99
CA LEU A 149 -8.28 -12.40 -0.98
C LEU A 149 -9.63 -11.69 -1.08
N PRO A 150 -10.31 -11.40 0.04
CA PRO A 150 -11.44 -10.50 0.00
C PRO A 150 -10.90 -9.24 -0.65
N ARG A 151 -11.41 -8.91 -1.84
CA ARG A 151 -11.22 -7.58 -2.44
C ARG A 151 -11.99 -6.62 -1.55
N GLY A 152 -11.46 -6.37 -0.36
CA GLY A 152 -11.94 -5.37 0.55
C GLY A 152 -11.79 -4.07 -0.19
N ARG A 153 -12.92 -3.53 -0.64
CA ARG A 153 -13.02 -2.12 -0.95
C ARG A 153 -12.34 -1.41 0.20
N ARG A 154 -11.31 -0.60 -0.07
CA ARG A 154 -10.72 0.29 0.94
C ARG A 154 -11.90 0.90 1.70
N PRO A 155 -12.04 0.69 3.03
CA PRO A 155 -13.13 1.31 3.75
C PRO A 155 -13.00 2.81 3.45
N LYS A 156 -14.08 3.40 2.92
CA LYS A 156 -14.17 4.85 2.78
C LYS A 156 -13.84 5.41 4.17
N ALA A 157 -13.00 6.43 4.25
CA ALA A 157 -12.48 6.94 5.52
C ALA A 157 -13.57 7.40 6.51
N ASP A 158 -14.83 7.43 6.07
CA ASP A 158 -16.02 7.77 6.85
C ASP A 158 -16.77 6.56 7.44
N ALA A 159 -16.34 5.33 7.19
CA ALA A 159 -16.92 4.14 7.83
C ALA A 159 -16.25 3.93 9.20
N ALA A 160 -16.83 4.54 10.23
CA ALA A 160 -16.55 4.22 11.62
C ALA A 160 -16.56 2.69 11.83
N PRO A 161 -15.67 2.12 12.67
CA PRO A 161 -15.70 0.70 12.95
C PRO A 161 -17.09 0.32 13.44
N ALA A 162 -17.72 -0.66 12.79
CA ALA A 162 -19.00 -1.19 13.23
C ALA A 162 -18.83 -1.70 14.66
N THR A 163 -19.42 -0.98 15.60
CA THR A 163 -19.61 -1.43 16.98
C THR A 163 -20.24 -2.82 16.91
N PRO A 164 -19.72 -3.84 17.61
CA PRO A 164 -20.42 -5.12 17.69
C PRO A 164 -21.83 -4.85 18.22
N ALA A 165 -22.84 -5.28 17.45
CA ALA A 165 -24.23 -5.08 17.82
C ALA A 165 -24.47 -5.70 19.20
N PRO A 166 -25.07 -4.97 20.16
CA PRO A 166 -25.44 -5.57 21.43
C PRO A 166 -26.43 -6.70 21.17
N THR A 167 -26.11 -7.88 21.68
CA THR A 167 -26.98 -9.06 21.66
C THR A 167 -28.27 -8.72 22.41
N ALA A 168 -29.32 -8.40 21.67
CA ALA A 168 -30.67 -8.32 22.24
C ALA A 168 -31.14 -9.74 22.62
N PRO A 169 -31.74 -9.95 23.80
CA PRO A 169 -32.35 -11.23 24.13
C PRO A 169 -33.53 -11.50 23.18
N PRO A 170 -33.83 -12.78 22.88
CA PRO A 170 -34.89 -13.14 21.95
C PRO A 170 -36.23 -12.65 22.46
N SER A 171 -36.90 -11.82 21.66
CA SER A 171 -38.26 -11.38 21.97
C SER A 171 -39.22 -12.59 21.94
N PRO A 172 -40.13 -12.72 22.93
CA PRO A 172 -41.08 -13.82 22.93
C PRO A 172 -42.07 -13.67 21.77
N ARG A 173 -42.22 -14.75 20.98
CA ARG A 173 -43.18 -14.85 19.88
C ARG A 173 -44.61 -14.68 20.42
N MET A 174 -45.17 -13.48 20.33
CA MET A 174 -46.58 -13.27 20.59
C MET A 174 -47.42 -13.90 19.49
N TRP A 175 -48.33 -14.79 19.89
CA TRP A 175 -49.29 -15.45 19.02
C TRP A 175 -50.24 -14.41 18.42
N VAL A 176 -50.26 -14.31 17.09
CA VAL A 176 -51.21 -13.47 16.37
C VAL A 176 -52.59 -14.13 16.44
N ARG A 177 -53.47 -13.62 17.30
CA ARG A 177 -54.90 -13.95 17.25
C ARG A 177 -55.59 -13.05 16.22
N LYS A 178 -56.32 -13.70 15.32
CA LYS A 178 -57.09 -13.16 14.19
C LYS A 178 -58.04 -12.05 14.65
N LYS A 179 -57.78 -10.80 14.23
CA LYS A 179 -58.62 -9.62 14.50
C LYS A 179 -59.68 -9.48 13.41
N GLY A 180 -60.90 -9.87 13.74
CA GLY A 180 -62.12 -9.33 13.14
C GLY A 180 -62.73 -8.27 14.07
N ALA A 181 -63.62 -7.45 13.52
CA ALA A 181 -64.46 -6.43 14.14
C ALA A 181 -63.86 -5.02 14.33
N ALA A 182 -64.29 -4.16 13.40
CA ALA A 182 -64.87 -2.83 13.57
C ALA A 182 -65.06 -2.26 14.99
N GLY A 183 -64.89 -0.94 15.08
CA GLY A 183 -65.83 -0.08 15.80
C GLY A 183 -65.32 0.62 17.07
N VAL A 184 -65.35 1.95 16.99
CA VAL A 184 -65.74 2.95 18.00
C VAL A 184 -64.80 3.29 19.18
N ASP A 185 -64.47 4.58 19.20
CA ASP A 185 -64.48 5.55 20.30
C ASP A 185 -63.74 5.29 21.61
N GLY A 186 -63.01 6.32 22.04
CA GLY A 186 -63.06 6.74 23.44
C GLY A 186 -61.73 6.90 24.17
N ALA A 187 -61.34 8.17 24.28
CA ALA A 187 -60.92 8.83 25.52
C ALA A 187 -59.55 8.53 26.17
N SER A 188 -58.75 9.61 26.17
CA SER A 188 -58.16 10.28 27.34
C SER A 188 -57.19 9.54 28.27
N GLY A 189 -55.98 10.11 28.33
CA GLY A 189 -55.06 9.99 29.45
C GLY A 189 -53.87 10.93 29.25
N GLN A 190 -54.00 12.17 29.74
CA GLN A 190 -52.99 13.22 29.67
C GLN A 190 -51.87 13.00 30.70
N GLY A 191 -50.65 13.39 30.33
CA GLY A 191 -49.81 14.22 31.20
C GLY A 191 -48.57 13.58 31.82
N ALA A 192 -47.39 13.95 31.32
CA ALA A 192 -46.23 14.31 32.16
C ALA A 192 -45.23 15.18 31.36
N PRO A 193 -44.52 16.12 32.02
CA PRO A 193 -44.07 17.37 31.43
C PRO A 193 -42.71 17.30 30.74
N THR A 194 -42.62 17.98 29.60
CA THR A 194 -41.36 18.33 28.94
C THR A 194 -40.61 19.38 29.77
N PRO A 195 -39.36 19.15 30.22
CA PRO A 195 -38.51 20.25 30.66
C PRO A 195 -38.11 21.09 29.44
N ALA A 196 -38.65 22.30 29.39
CA ALA A 196 -38.21 23.37 28.51
C ALA A 196 -36.74 23.68 28.77
N GLY A 197 -35.92 23.68 27.72
CA GLY A 197 -34.51 24.06 27.82
C GLY A 197 -33.56 23.39 26.83
N GLN A 198 -34.00 23.07 25.60
CA GLN A 198 -33.07 22.88 24.49
C GLN A 198 -33.31 24.00 23.48
N PRO A 199 -32.28 24.81 23.12
CA PRO A 199 -32.40 25.74 22.01
C PRO A 199 -32.70 24.94 20.73
N PRO A 200 -33.43 25.53 19.77
CA PRO A 200 -33.90 24.81 18.58
C PRO A 200 -32.72 24.14 17.90
N LEU A 201 -32.90 22.87 17.56
CA LEU A 201 -31.93 21.99 16.92
C LEU A 201 -31.34 22.70 15.69
N ALA A 202 -30.23 23.43 15.88
CA ALA A 202 -29.34 23.82 14.82
C ALA A 202 -29.07 22.55 14.01
N SER A 203 -29.29 22.61 12.71
CA SER A 203 -29.22 21.44 11.84
C SER A 203 -27.89 20.71 12.09
N GLU A 204 -27.85 19.39 11.94
CA GLU A 204 -26.58 18.64 12.12
C GLU A 204 -25.44 19.25 11.31
N ARG A 205 -25.77 19.88 10.18
CA ARG A 205 -24.86 20.64 9.35
C ARG A 205 -24.24 21.85 10.06
N GLU A 206 -25.02 22.61 10.84
CA GLU A 206 -24.53 23.75 11.64
C GLU A 206 -23.66 23.29 12.81
N ARG A 207 -23.98 22.14 13.42
CA ARG A 207 -23.12 21.54 14.46
C ARG A 207 -21.79 21.05 13.89
N ALA A 208 -21.82 20.47 12.70
CA ALA A 208 -20.62 20.04 12.00
C ALA A 208 -19.74 21.22 11.59
N THR A 209 -20.33 22.30 11.05
CA THR A 209 -19.57 23.51 10.67
C THR A 209 -18.98 24.22 11.88
N ALA A 210 -19.72 24.34 12.99
CA ALA A 210 -19.20 24.91 14.24
C ALA A 210 -18.01 24.10 14.78
N THR A 211 -18.08 22.77 14.71
CA THR A 211 -16.98 21.89 15.15
C THR A 211 -15.75 22.04 14.25
N ALA A 212 -15.94 22.09 12.93
CA ALA A 212 -14.85 22.31 11.98
C ALA A 212 -14.18 23.68 12.18
N GLN A 213 -14.95 24.74 12.41
CA GLN A 213 -14.43 26.08 12.68
C GLN A 213 -13.62 26.13 13.99
N ARG A 214 -14.05 25.38 15.02
CA ARG A 214 -13.31 25.29 16.29
C ARG A 214 -11.94 24.65 16.09
N TRP A 215 -11.87 23.52 15.37
CA TRP A 215 -10.60 22.86 15.05
C TRP A 215 -9.68 23.72 14.18
N ALA A 216 -10.23 24.43 13.18
CA ALA A 216 -9.46 25.32 12.32
C ALA A 216 -8.84 26.50 13.11
N SER A 217 -9.53 26.99 14.14
CA SER A 217 -9.00 28.04 15.02
C SER A 217 -7.93 27.50 15.97
N GLU A 218 -8.13 26.31 16.53
CA GLU A 218 -7.14 25.67 17.40
C GLU A 218 -5.84 25.38 16.64
N PHE A 219 -5.92 24.84 15.42
CA PHE A 219 -4.76 24.58 14.57
C PHE A 219 -3.98 25.87 14.28
N ARG A 220 -4.67 26.95 13.86
CA ARG A 220 -4.05 28.27 13.62
C ARG A 220 -3.44 28.91 14.87
N SER A 221 -3.93 28.55 16.06
CA SER A 221 -3.37 29.04 17.32
C SER A 221 -2.10 28.29 17.72
N ARG A 222 -2.00 26.99 17.41
CA ARG A 222 -0.80 26.18 17.65
C ARG A 222 0.33 26.55 16.70
N THR A 223 0.03 26.77 15.42
CA THR A 223 1.04 27.18 14.42
C THR A 223 1.60 28.59 14.63
N ARG A 224 0.97 29.42 15.49
CA ARG A 224 1.47 30.76 15.84
C ARG A 224 2.30 30.80 17.12
N ARG A 225 2.36 29.70 17.88
CA ARG A 225 3.17 29.59 19.10
C ARG A 225 4.49 28.83 18.91
N ALA A 226 4.76 28.36 17.70
CA ALA A 226 6.03 27.74 17.29
C ALA A 226 6.80 28.72 16.40
#